data_AF-A0A7U2FBD0-F1
#
_entry.id   AF-A0A7U2FBD0-F1
#
_cell.length_a   1.000
_cell.length_b   1.000
_cell.length_c   1.000
_cell.angle_alpha   90.00
_cell.angle_beta   90.00
_cell.angle_gamma   90.00
#
_symmetry.space_group_name_H-M   'P 1'
#
loop_
_entity.id
_entity.type
_entity.pdbx_description
1 polymer ?
#
loop_
_entity_poly.entity_id
_entity_poly.type
_entity_poly.pdbx_seq_one_letter_code
_entity_poly.pdbx_strand_id
1 'polypeptide(L)'
;RSAVSLQSKIQMPSASNVESFLLSVLGEFEWHIREAGCWDSVNVQPTLTNAVLPMFRNRWATGPNQYTSDVYSGLYPGLALASRFLSEDWPLLWFTKLTFGRRSPSTTKPVSTYLAATSSQTLAAEIAKVKANLAELGEVITLTFAPRRCKEKAWGVTYNTKKAMRFHAEFSDTDRPRIKPEYSTDTYRRRHLLPWIVMNPFFMDYFRSKISSCTPTETYRVHFLFAITLVHEITHAYWFWFNEKTPEPVWHEGERNAELGLSWEREVIGRVVQPMLGYQGIDGIRTLILSELREYTNSKDRMDAVIELQDATKLSKTLTRHDAKRNWPLLKPSDLRGSELFLENSSQKYLVGIKCINMAWVSAWFQEDEWVRRRRDWDRRNMYWPPAVRDAFLVVYDQNGTTVQILRSLNVTSEGDAKIHKELQKEEKELTARKKQREKDKEDFRKAFVEMKL
;
A
#
# COMPACT_ATOMS: atom_id res chain seq x y z
N ARG A 1 -3.25 -25.87 -26.95
CA ARG A 1 -4.14 -24.92 -26.23
C ARG A 1 -3.25 -23.96 -25.47
N SER A 2 -3.13 -22.72 -25.93
CA SER A 2 -2.30 -21.68 -25.32
C SER A 2 -2.80 -21.40 -23.90
N ALA A 3 -1.97 -21.72 -22.90
CA ALA A 3 -2.20 -21.27 -21.54
C ALA A 3 -2.04 -19.74 -21.54
N VAL A 4 -3.11 -19.01 -21.25
CA VAL A 4 -3.04 -17.56 -21.01
C VAL A 4 -2.16 -17.37 -19.77
N SER A 5 -0.97 -16.82 -19.98
CA SER A 5 -0.04 -16.46 -18.92
C SER A 5 -0.60 -15.24 -18.19
N LEU A 6 -1.19 -15.45 -17.01
CA LEU A 6 -1.58 -14.36 -16.11
C LEU A 6 -0.36 -14.01 -15.25
N GLN A 7 -0.01 -12.73 -15.22
CA GLN A 7 1.08 -12.15 -14.42
C GLN A 7 0.52 -10.93 -13.69
N SER A 8 0.62 -10.88 -12.36
CA SER A 8 0.44 -9.65 -11.58
C SER A 8 1.81 -9.06 -11.24
N LYS A 9 1.90 -7.74 -11.02
CA LYS A 9 3.17 -7.05 -10.76
C LYS A 9 2.97 -5.88 -9.81
N ILE A 10 3.74 -5.81 -8.73
CA ILE A 10 3.92 -4.56 -7.98
C ILE A 10 4.95 -3.71 -8.70
N GLN A 11 4.53 -2.76 -9.54
CA GLN A 11 5.49 -1.87 -10.19
C GLN A 11 6.34 -1.11 -9.16
N MET A 12 7.67 -1.24 -9.26
CA MET A 12 8.59 -0.19 -8.87
C MET A 12 8.21 1.05 -9.65
N PRO A 13 8.34 2.25 -9.06
CA PRO A 13 8.37 3.45 -9.86
C PRO A 13 9.35 3.19 -11.01
N SER A 14 8.89 3.32 -12.25
CA SER A 14 9.85 3.56 -13.33
C SER A 14 10.69 4.76 -12.86
N ALA A 15 11.99 4.80 -13.19
CA ALA A 15 12.88 5.93 -12.90
C ALA A 15 12.41 7.19 -13.67
N SER A 16 11.23 7.65 -13.34
CA SER A 16 10.29 8.48 -14.08
C SER A 16 9.93 9.67 -13.24
N ASN A 17 9.16 10.57 -13.85
CA ASN A 17 8.70 11.81 -13.27
C ASN A 17 8.19 11.68 -11.82
N VAL A 18 7.63 10.53 -11.39
CA VAL A 18 7.14 10.34 -10.01
C VAL A 18 8.27 10.26 -8.99
N GLU A 19 9.32 9.48 -9.21
CA GLU A 19 10.43 9.40 -8.24
C GLU A 19 11.19 10.72 -8.16
N SER A 20 11.44 11.34 -9.32
CA SER A 20 12.04 12.68 -9.41
C SER A 20 11.16 13.73 -8.73
N PHE A 21 9.84 13.68 -8.94
CA PHE A 21 8.87 14.54 -8.28
C PHE A 21 8.89 14.34 -6.77
N LEU A 22 8.81 13.11 -6.28
CA LEU A 22 8.82 12.80 -4.86
C LEU A 22 10.12 13.27 -4.23
N LEU A 23 11.28 12.99 -4.84
CA LEU A 23 12.57 13.46 -4.37
C LEU A 23 12.67 15.00 -4.34
N SER A 24 12.13 15.68 -5.35
CA SER A 24 12.13 17.15 -5.40
C SER A 24 11.19 17.74 -4.35
N VAL A 25 9.92 17.32 -4.33
CA VAL A 25 8.89 17.85 -3.42
C VAL A 25 9.21 17.53 -1.97
N LEU A 26 9.52 16.27 -1.66
CA LEU A 26 9.81 15.87 -0.29
C LEU A 26 11.19 16.37 0.15
N GLY A 27 12.12 16.60 -0.77
CA GLY A 27 13.38 17.31 -0.50
C GLY A 27 13.16 18.74 -0.01
N GLU A 28 12.18 19.47 -0.56
CA GLU A 28 11.83 20.83 -0.09
C GLU A 28 11.26 20.83 1.33
N PHE A 29 10.65 19.72 1.76
CA PHE A 29 10.03 19.57 3.07
C PHE A 29 10.80 18.64 4.02
N GLU A 30 12.10 18.50 3.80
CA GLU A 30 13.00 17.68 4.61
C GLU A 30 12.87 17.97 6.11
N TRP A 31 12.79 19.24 6.51
CA TRP A 31 12.57 19.62 7.90
C TRP A 31 11.24 19.09 8.44
N HIS A 32 10.13 19.26 7.70
CA HIS A 32 8.80 18.77 8.13
C HIS A 32 8.73 17.25 8.24
N ILE A 33 9.39 16.54 7.33
CA ILE A 33 9.46 15.08 7.32
C ILE A 33 10.23 14.59 8.54
N ARG A 34 11.34 15.27 8.89
CA ARG A 34 12.11 14.98 10.10
C ARG A 34 11.29 15.21 11.36
N GLU A 35 10.63 16.37 11.47
CA GLU A 35 9.78 16.71 12.62
C GLU A 35 8.57 15.77 12.78
N ALA A 36 8.06 15.21 11.68
CA ALA A 36 7.02 14.18 11.71
C ALA A 36 7.54 12.80 12.16
N GLY A 37 8.82 12.69 12.52
CA GLY A 37 9.45 11.46 12.99
C GLY A 37 9.66 10.40 11.91
N CYS A 38 9.65 10.80 10.63
CA CYS A 38 9.86 9.87 9.52
C CYS A 38 11.28 9.35 9.44
N TRP A 39 12.25 10.07 10.02
CA TRP A 39 13.67 9.72 10.04
C TRP A 39 14.24 9.54 11.45
N ASP A 40 13.36 9.47 12.46
CA ASP A 40 13.79 9.23 13.83
C ASP A 40 14.54 7.92 13.95
N SER A 41 15.52 7.92 14.85
CA SER A 41 16.26 6.72 15.18
C SER A 41 15.34 5.74 15.91
N VAL A 42 15.20 4.53 15.36
CA VAL A 42 14.49 3.45 16.03
C VAL A 42 15.49 2.73 16.94
N ASN A 43 15.34 2.91 18.25
CA ASN A 43 16.22 2.30 19.25
C ASN A 43 15.64 1.02 19.86
N VAL A 44 14.50 0.55 19.37
CA VAL A 44 13.86 -0.69 19.80
C VAL A 44 14.20 -1.82 18.83
N GLN A 45 14.43 -3.01 19.37
CA GLN A 45 14.60 -4.21 18.56
C GLN A 45 13.23 -4.81 18.20
N PRO A 46 13.12 -5.60 17.11
CA PRO A 46 11.92 -6.39 16.83
C PRO A 46 11.66 -7.38 17.98
N THR A 47 10.41 -7.43 18.47
CA THR A 47 10.02 -8.29 19.59
C THR A 47 8.97 -9.34 19.22
N LEU A 48 8.63 -9.46 17.93
CA LEU A 48 7.67 -10.48 17.46
C LEU A 48 8.10 -11.89 17.91
N THR A 49 7.17 -12.58 18.56
CA THR A 49 7.40 -13.92 19.14
C THR A 49 6.79 -15.04 18.31
N ASN A 50 6.02 -14.73 17.25
CA ASN A 50 5.42 -15.76 16.42
C ASN A 50 6.47 -16.54 15.63
N ALA A 51 6.17 -17.82 15.41
CA ALA A 51 6.94 -18.63 14.50
C ALA A 51 6.83 -18.08 13.05
N VAL A 52 7.96 -18.09 12.34
CA VAL A 52 7.95 -17.93 10.87
C VAL A 52 7.23 -19.12 10.24
N LEU A 53 6.27 -18.90 9.33
CA LEU A 53 5.51 -19.96 8.68
C LEU A 53 6.42 -20.92 7.90
N PRO A 54 6.09 -22.23 7.83
CA PRO A 54 6.91 -23.22 7.11
C PRO A 54 7.20 -22.84 5.65
N MET A 55 6.25 -22.19 4.98
CA MET A 55 6.42 -21.74 3.60
C MET A 55 7.61 -20.77 3.43
N PHE A 56 7.91 -19.98 4.45
CA PHE A 56 9.01 -19.02 4.44
C PHE A 56 10.34 -19.60 4.88
N ARG A 57 10.35 -20.84 5.39
CA ARG A 57 11.58 -21.57 5.75
C ARG A 57 12.04 -22.44 4.59
N ASN A 58 11.11 -23.19 4.00
CA ASN A 58 11.46 -24.37 3.22
C ASN A 58 11.11 -24.26 1.73
N ARG A 59 10.52 -23.14 1.29
CA ARG A 59 10.01 -23.00 -0.10
C ARG A 59 10.80 -22.04 -0.96
N TRP A 60 12.02 -21.69 -0.55
CA TRP A 60 12.93 -20.90 -1.36
C TRP A 60 13.65 -21.78 -2.37
N ALA A 61 13.65 -21.37 -3.64
CA ALA A 61 14.47 -22.01 -4.67
C ALA A 61 15.96 -21.89 -4.30
N THR A 62 16.70 -22.95 -4.59
CA THR A 62 18.14 -23.06 -4.40
C THR A 62 18.75 -23.18 -5.78
N GLY A 63 19.58 -22.25 -6.26
CA GLY A 63 20.04 -22.31 -7.64
C GLY A 63 20.85 -21.09 -8.02
N PRO A 64 21.15 -20.89 -9.32
CA PRO A 64 21.94 -19.76 -9.76
C PRO A 64 21.37 -18.43 -9.25
N ASN A 65 22.23 -17.62 -8.62
CA ASN A 65 21.87 -16.34 -8.02
C ASN A 65 20.83 -16.40 -6.89
N GLN A 66 20.59 -17.57 -6.27
CA GLN A 66 19.76 -17.69 -5.08
C GLN A 66 20.64 -17.87 -3.83
N TYR A 67 20.96 -16.77 -3.17
CA TYR A 67 21.78 -16.77 -1.95
C TYR A 67 20.93 -16.78 -0.67
N THR A 68 19.77 -17.45 -0.71
CA THR A 68 18.79 -17.39 0.38
C THR A 68 19.37 -17.87 1.71
N SER A 69 20.20 -18.92 1.70
CA SER A 69 20.89 -19.40 2.91
C SER A 69 21.71 -18.31 3.59
N ASP A 70 22.42 -17.52 2.79
CA ASP A 70 23.34 -16.49 3.26
C ASP A 70 22.59 -15.30 3.86
N VAL A 71 21.41 -14.97 3.30
CA VAL A 71 20.61 -13.81 3.71
C VAL A 71 19.49 -14.15 4.68
N TYR A 72 19.25 -15.44 4.98
CA TYR A 72 18.06 -15.88 5.71
C TYR A 72 17.93 -15.24 7.09
N SER A 73 19.03 -15.20 7.85
CA SER A 73 19.06 -14.55 9.16
C SER A 73 18.72 -13.07 9.06
N GLY A 74 19.23 -12.40 8.02
CA GLY A 74 18.89 -11.03 7.66
C GLY A 74 17.39 -10.90 7.41
N LEU A 75 16.77 -11.79 6.62
CA LEU A 75 15.34 -11.75 6.28
C LEU A 75 14.39 -11.97 7.46
N TYR A 76 14.87 -12.57 8.56
CA TYR A 76 14.02 -13.13 9.63
C TYR A 76 12.97 -12.14 10.18
N PRO A 77 13.27 -10.88 10.54
CA PRO A 77 12.26 -9.96 11.05
C PRO A 77 11.12 -9.70 10.05
N GLY A 78 11.45 -9.57 8.76
CA GLY A 78 10.47 -9.38 7.69
C GLY A 78 9.62 -10.64 7.48
N LEU A 79 10.22 -11.83 7.53
CA LEU A 79 9.49 -13.10 7.44
C LEU A 79 8.58 -13.35 8.65
N ALA A 80 9.01 -12.94 9.86
CA ALA A 80 8.22 -13.02 11.07
C ALA A 80 6.98 -12.11 10.97
N LEU A 81 7.14 -10.88 10.47
CA LEU A 81 6.02 -9.98 10.23
C LEU A 81 5.07 -10.49 9.15
N ALA A 82 5.58 -10.97 8.01
CA ALA A 82 4.76 -11.59 6.97
C ALA A 82 3.96 -12.79 7.52
N SER A 83 4.60 -13.61 8.36
CA SER A 83 3.95 -14.74 9.04
C SER A 83 2.85 -14.28 9.97
N ARG A 84 3.05 -13.16 10.69
CA ARG A 84 2.04 -12.58 11.56
C ARG A 84 0.79 -12.16 10.78
N PHE A 85 0.97 -11.47 9.65
CA PHE A 85 -0.14 -11.10 8.75
C PHE A 85 -0.94 -12.31 8.24
N LEU A 86 -0.29 -13.46 8.06
CA LEU A 86 -0.89 -14.68 7.52
C LEU A 86 -1.36 -15.68 8.59
N SER A 87 -1.27 -15.33 9.88
CA SER A 87 -1.65 -16.22 10.99
C SER A 87 -2.58 -15.57 12.02
N GLU A 88 -2.58 -14.24 12.09
CA GLU A 88 -3.48 -13.46 12.96
C GLU A 88 -4.90 -13.41 12.37
N ASP A 89 -5.92 -13.68 13.19
CA ASP A 89 -7.30 -13.88 12.70
C ASP A 89 -7.87 -12.66 11.97
N TRP A 90 -7.58 -11.46 12.47
CA TRP A 90 -8.17 -10.24 11.92
C TRP A 90 -7.63 -9.85 10.53
N PRO A 91 -6.31 -9.82 10.28
CA PRO A 91 -5.79 -9.70 8.91
C PRO A 91 -6.30 -10.79 7.95
N LEU A 92 -6.59 -11.99 8.46
CA LEU A 92 -7.11 -13.08 7.64
C LEU A 92 -8.55 -12.89 7.16
N LEU A 93 -9.30 -11.92 7.71
CA LEU A 93 -10.63 -11.58 7.20
C LEU A 93 -10.60 -11.13 5.73
N TRP A 94 -9.46 -10.61 5.27
CA TRP A 94 -9.28 -10.34 3.84
C TRP A 94 -9.33 -11.65 3.01
N PHE A 95 -8.62 -12.69 3.47
CA PHE A 95 -8.62 -13.99 2.80
C PHE A 95 -9.95 -14.74 2.94
N THR A 96 -10.71 -14.55 4.03
CA THR A 96 -12.05 -15.15 4.17
C THR A 96 -13.00 -14.53 3.16
N LYS A 97 -13.00 -13.20 2.98
CA LYS A 97 -13.79 -12.55 1.92
C LYS A 97 -13.37 -12.98 0.52
N LEU A 98 -12.08 -13.18 0.25
CA LEU A 98 -11.64 -13.74 -1.03
C LEU A 98 -12.16 -15.18 -1.26
N THR A 99 -12.14 -16.01 -0.22
CA THR A 99 -12.50 -17.44 -0.31
C THR A 99 -14.01 -17.65 -0.37
N PHE A 100 -14.75 -16.97 0.50
CA PHE A 100 -16.18 -17.20 0.78
C PHE A 100 -17.09 -16.05 0.34
N GLY A 101 -16.52 -14.92 -0.08
CA GLY A 101 -17.29 -13.79 -0.59
C GLY A 101 -18.11 -14.15 -1.82
N ARG A 102 -19.29 -13.54 -1.90
CA ARG A 102 -20.17 -13.73 -3.06
C ARG A 102 -19.58 -12.97 -4.24
N ARG A 103 -19.26 -13.70 -5.30
CA ARG A 103 -18.86 -13.12 -6.59
C ARG A 103 -20.11 -12.52 -7.25
N SER A 104 -20.13 -11.21 -7.45
CA SER A 104 -21.25 -10.49 -8.06
C SER A 104 -20.78 -9.81 -9.36
N PRO A 105 -21.58 -9.84 -10.44
CA PRO A 105 -21.26 -9.10 -11.66
C PRO A 105 -21.19 -7.60 -11.35
N SER A 106 -20.17 -6.91 -11.87
CA SER A 106 -20.11 -5.45 -11.77
C SER A 106 -21.16 -4.81 -12.67
N THR A 107 -21.92 -3.85 -12.13
CA THR A 107 -22.86 -3.05 -12.93
C THR A 107 -22.14 -1.98 -13.77
N THR A 108 -20.93 -1.59 -13.36
CA THR A 108 -20.13 -0.55 -14.00
C THR A 108 -19.15 -1.11 -15.04
N LYS A 109 -18.80 -2.39 -14.95
CA LYS A 109 -17.84 -3.06 -15.85
C LYS A 109 -18.35 -4.45 -16.25
N PRO A 110 -18.97 -4.61 -17.44
CA PRO A 110 -19.69 -5.83 -17.84
C PRO A 110 -18.89 -7.15 -17.85
N VAL A 111 -17.56 -7.09 -17.74
CA VAL A 111 -16.66 -8.26 -17.79
C VAL A 111 -15.97 -8.54 -16.44
N SER A 112 -16.16 -7.68 -15.42
CA SER A 112 -15.57 -7.89 -14.10
C SER A 112 -16.58 -8.43 -13.09
N THR A 113 -16.07 -9.21 -12.14
CA THR A 113 -16.82 -9.59 -10.93
C THR A 113 -16.19 -8.89 -9.75
N TYR A 114 -17.01 -8.51 -8.77
CA TYR A 114 -16.55 -7.99 -7.49
C TYR A 114 -16.89 -8.94 -6.34
N LEU A 115 -16.15 -8.83 -5.24
CA LEU A 115 -16.39 -9.59 -4.02
C LEU A 115 -17.35 -8.84 -3.11
N ALA A 116 -18.62 -9.26 -3.06
CA ALA A 116 -19.59 -8.75 -2.10
C ALA A 116 -19.32 -9.34 -0.70
N ALA A 117 -19.46 -8.53 0.34
CA ALA A 117 -19.39 -8.99 1.71
C ALA A 117 -20.52 -9.98 2.01
N THR A 118 -20.22 -11.02 2.80
CA THR A 118 -21.17 -12.00 3.31
C THR A 118 -21.05 -12.06 4.82
N SER A 119 -22.16 -12.34 5.52
CA SER A 119 -22.19 -12.43 6.99
C SER A 119 -21.32 -13.56 7.55
N SER A 120 -20.88 -14.48 6.69
CA SER A 120 -20.09 -15.65 7.07
C SER A 120 -18.59 -15.35 7.25
N GLN A 121 -18.09 -14.24 6.68
CA GLN A 121 -16.66 -13.90 6.59
C GLN A 121 -15.92 -13.76 7.92
N THR A 122 -16.64 -13.57 9.02
CA THR A 122 -16.08 -13.43 10.37
C THR A 122 -16.22 -14.69 11.22
N LEU A 123 -16.77 -15.78 10.66
CA LEU A 123 -16.94 -17.03 11.38
C LEU A 123 -15.59 -17.71 11.63
N ALA A 124 -15.37 -18.17 12.86
CA ALA A 124 -14.14 -18.86 13.25
C ALA A 124 -13.82 -20.08 12.36
N ALA A 125 -14.85 -20.80 11.88
CA ALA A 125 -14.69 -21.92 10.97
C ALA A 125 -14.11 -21.51 9.60
N GLU A 126 -14.49 -20.35 9.08
CA GLU A 126 -13.97 -19.83 7.81
C GLU A 126 -12.52 -19.39 7.96
N ILE A 127 -12.18 -18.71 9.07
CA ILE A 127 -10.79 -18.34 9.39
C ILE A 127 -9.91 -19.59 9.52
N ALA A 128 -10.39 -20.63 10.22
CA ALA A 128 -9.69 -21.90 10.33
C ALA A 128 -9.46 -22.56 8.96
N LYS A 129 -10.46 -22.51 8.07
CA LYS A 129 -10.33 -23.03 6.69
C LYS A 129 -9.33 -22.23 5.88
N VAL A 130 -9.29 -20.90 6.00
CA VAL A 130 -8.26 -20.05 5.37
C VAL A 130 -6.86 -20.42 5.87
N LYS A 131 -6.69 -20.60 7.19
CA LYS A 131 -5.40 -21.04 7.75
C LYS A 131 -4.96 -22.39 7.18
N ALA A 132 -5.89 -23.34 7.05
CA ALA A 132 -5.62 -24.63 6.42
C ALA A 132 -5.24 -24.48 4.94
N ASN A 133 -5.94 -23.64 4.18
CA ASN A 133 -5.65 -23.36 2.78
C ASN A 133 -4.27 -22.69 2.61
N LEU A 134 -3.92 -21.71 3.47
CA LEU A 134 -2.60 -21.09 3.45
C LEU A 134 -1.49 -22.09 3.80
N ALA A 135 -1.74 -23.00 4.75
CA ALA A 135 -0.80 -24.08 5.04
C ALA A 135 -0.59 -25.00 3.83
N GLU A 136 -1.66 -25.38 3.13
CA GLU A 136 -1.60 -26.21 1.92
C GLU A 136 -0.91 -25.49 0.74
N LEU A 137 -1.23 -24.22 0.50
CA LEU A 137 -0.49 -23.36 -0.44
C LEU A 137 1.01 -23.35 -0.08
N GLY A 138 1.31 -23.26 1.22
CA GLY A 138 2.66 -23.28 1.75
C GLY A 138 3.46 -24.55 1.46
N GLU A 139 2.80 -25.65 1.10
CA GLU A 139 3.45 -26.90 0.68
C GLU A 139 3.86 -26.90 -0.80
N VAL A 140 3.24 -26.04 -1.61
CA VAL A 140 3.37 -26.08 -3.08
C VAL A 140 3.96 -24.81 -3.70
N ILE A 141 3.88 -23.67 -3.01
CA ILE A 141 4.44 -22.40 -3.48
C ILE A 141 5.96 -22.49 -3.63
N THR A 142 6.52 -21.69 -4.54
CA THR A 142 7.97 -21.49 -4.66
C THR A 142 8.30 -20.00 -4.56
N LEU A 143 9.27 -19.67 -3.73
CA LEU A 143 9.80 -18.31 -3.53
C LEU A 143 11.18 -18.22 -4.17
N THR A 144 11.48 -17.12 -4.85
CA THR A 144 12.79 -16.90 -5.48
C THR A 144 13.08 -15.41 -5.57
N PHE A 145 14.35 -15.04 -5.71
CA PHE A 145 14.74 -13.69 -6.10
C PHE A 145 14.95 -13.65 -7.62
N ALA A 146 14.52 -12.56 -8.27
CA ALA A 146 14.81 -12.39 -9.69
C ALA A 146 16.34 -12.30 -9.89
N PRO A 147 16.91 -12.93 -10.92
CA PRO A 147 18.33 -12.76 -11.24
C PRO A 147 18.66 -11.28 -11.47
N ARG A 148 19.83 -10.79 -11.02
CA ARG A 148 20.25 -9.37 -11.18
C ARG A 148 20.20 -8.86 -12.63
N ARG A 149 20.40 -9.75 -13.60
CA ARG A 149 20.31 -9.42 -15.04
C ARG A 149 18.88 -9.14 -15.50
N CYS A 150 17.88 -9.65 -14.77
CA CYS A 150 16.49 -9.33 -14.98
C CYS A 150 16.22 -7.96 -14.34
N LYS A 151 16.12 -6.93 -15.18
CA LYS A 151 15.69 -5.58 -14.77
C LYS A 151 14.19 -5.58 -14.46
N GLU A 152 13.78 -6.37 -13.46
CA GLU A 152 12.41 -6.41 -12.99
C GLU A 152 12.09 -5.04 -12.40
N LYS A 153 11.11 -4.37 -12.99
CA LYS A 153 10.66 -3.05 -12.54
C LYS A 153 9.60 -3.22 -11.47
N ALA A 154 9.67 -4.26 -10.66
CA ALA A 154 8.66 -4.61 -9.68
C ALA A 154 9.29 -5.08 -8.38
N TRP A 155 8.70 -4.72 -7.24
CA TRP A 155 9.19 -5.16 -5.92
C TRP A 155 8.95 -6.66 -5.70
N GLY A 156 7.84 -7.16 -6.26
CA GLY A 156 7.45 -8.55 -6.30
C GLY A 156 6.64 -8.84 -7.56
N VAL A 157 6.62 -10.11 -7.96
CA VAL A 157 5.81 -10.61 -9.07
C VAL A 157 5.38 -12.03 -8.77
N THR A 158 4.09 -12.31 -8.96
CA THR A 158 3.54 -13.66 -8.88
C THR A 158 3.23 -14.21 -10.26
N TYR A 159 3.71 -15.43 -10.51
CA TYR A 159 3.43 -16.19 -11.70
C TYR A 159 2.55 -17.39 -11.37
N ASN A 160 1.49 -17.57 -12.15
CA ASN A 160 0.60 -18.71 -12.02
C ASN A 160 1.28 -20.06 -12.35
N THR A 161 2.36 -20.02 -13.16
CA THR A 161 3.16 -21.19 -13.54
C THR A 161 4.62 -20.79 -13.77
N LYS A 162 5.55 -21.73 -13.54
CA LYS A 162 6.98 -21.50 -13.80
C LYS A 162 7.28 -21.07 -15.24
N LYS A 163 6.55 -21.59 -16.24
CA LYS A 163 6.80 -21.32 -17.67
C LYS A 163 6.57 -19.85 -18.04
N ALA A 164 5.79 -19.13 -17.24
CA ALA A 164 5.55 -17.71 -17.43
C ALA A 164 6.76 -16.83 -17.01
N MET A 165 7.67 -17.35 -16.19
CA MET A 165 8.85 -16.61 -15.78
C MET A 165 9.90 -16.61 -16.91
N ARG A 166 10.45 -15.43 -17.19
CA ARG A 166 11.44 -15.24 -18.27
C ARG A 166 12.74 -16.02 -18.09
N PHE A 167 13.08 -16.31 -16.83
CA PHE A 167 14.33 -16.96 -16.44
C PHE A 167 14.10 -18.39 -15.89
N HIS A 168 12.92 -18.99 -16.11
CA HIS A 168 12.62 -20.31 -15.54
C HIS A 168 13.56 -21.42 -16.02
N ALA A 169 14.11 -21.28 -17.23
CA ALA A 169 15.06 -22.24 -17.80
C ALA A 169 16.42 -22.26 -17.08
N GLU A 170 16.71 -21.26 -16.24
CA GLU A 170 17.92 -21.22 -15.41
C GLU A 170 17.83 -22.14 -14.19
N PHE A 171 16.61 -22.57 -13.83
CA PHE A 171 16.36 -23.44 -12.70
C PHE A 171 16.16 -24.88 -13.16
N SER A 172 17.05 -25.76 -12.71
CA SER A 172 16.88 -27.20 -12.82
C SER A 172 15.71 -27.70 -11.95
N ASP A 173 15.38 -28.98 -12.06
CA ASP A 173 14.34 -29.59 -11.21
C ASP A 173 14.81 -29.74 -9.75
N THR A 174 16.11 -29.94 -9.53
CA THR A 174 16.72 -30.04 -8.19
C THR A 174 16.83 -28.70 -7.48
N ASP A 175 16.83 -27.60 -8.24
CA ASP A 175 16.87 -26.24 -7.69
C ASP A 175 15.56 -25.82 -7.00
N ARG A 176 14.54 -26.66 -7.09
CA ARG A 176 13.19 -26.35 -6.67
C ARG A 176 12.88 -27.04 -5.36
N PRO A 177 12.18 -26.37 -4.44
CA PRO A 177 11.72 -27.00 -3.23
C PRO A 177 10.85 -28.21 -3.56
N ARG A 178 11.22 -29.38 -3.04
CA ARG A 178 10.50 -30.63 -3.31
C ARG A 178 9.04 -30.49 -2.92
N ILE A 179 8.14 -30.79 -3.86
CA ILE A 179 6.71 -30.85 -3.61
C ILE A 179 6.38 -32.30 -3.23
N LYS A 180 5.57 -32.48 -2.18
CA LYS A 180 5.18 -33.83 -1.76
C LYS A 180 4.40 -34.56 -2.88
N PRO A 181 4.50 -35.89 -3.00
CA PRO A 181 3.87 -36.63 -4.09
C PRO A 181 2.36 -36.40 -4.21
N GLU A 182 1.65 -36.25 -3.09
CA GLU A 182 0.20 -36.02 -3.09
C GLU A 182 -0.22 -34.76 -3.90
N TYR A 183 0.59 -33.71 -3.85
CA TYR A 183 0.38 -32.44 -4.58
C TYR A 183 0.91 -32.46 -6.02
N SER A 184 1.54 -33.56 -6.43
CA SER A 184 2.06 -33.73 -7.79
C SER A 184 1.15 -34.57 -8.69
N THR A 185 0.04 -35.07 -8.15
CA THR A 185 -0.95 -35.86 -8.90
C THR A 185 -1.68 -35.02 -9.95
N ASP A 186 -2.11 -35.66 -11.05
CA ASP A 186 -2.93 -35.01 -12.07
C ASP A 186 -4.25 -34.48 -11.50
N THR A 187 -4.86 -35.20 -10.55
CA THR A 187 -6.08 -34.78 -9.88
C THR A 187 -5.88 -33.46 -9.14
N TYR A 188 -4.77 -33.33 -8.38
CA TYR A 188 -4.45 -32.08 -7.69
C TYR A 188 -4.18 -30.96 -8.69
N ARG A 189 -3.34 -31.20 -9.72
CA ARG A 189 -2.96 -30.18 -10.72
C ARG A 189 -4.10 -29.73 -11.64
N ARG A 190 -5.19 -30.49 -11.73
CA ARG A 190 -6.43 -30.03 -12.40
C ARG A 190 -7.19 -29.00 -11.58
N ARG A 191 -7.08 -29.06 -10.25
CA ARG A 191 -7.76 -28.18 -9.30
C ARG A 191 -6.88 -27.03 -8.81
N HIS A 192 -5.57 -27.22 -8.84
CA HIS A 192 -4.63 -26.29 -8.25
C HIS A 192 -3.44 -25.99 -9.16
N LEU A 193 -3.02 -24.72 -9.16
CA LEU A 193 -1.76 -24.31 -9.77
C LEU A 193 -0.63 -24.35 -8.74
N LEU A 194 0.61 -24.28 -9.25
CA LEU A 194 1.83 -24.26 -8.44
C LEU A 194 2.49 -22.89 -8.62
N PRO A 195 2.02 -21.86 -7.88
CA PRO A 195 2.44 -20.48 -8.10
C PRO A 195 3.90 -20.25 -7.70
N TRP A 196 4.51 -19.26 -8.35
CA TRP A 196 5.88 -18.81 -8.09
C TRP A 196 5.86 -17.33 -7.73
N ILE A 197 6.44 -16.99 -6.59
CA ILE A 197 6.67 -15.61 -6.17
C ILE A 197 8.13 -15.27 -6.42
N VAL A 198 8.34 -14.19 -7.18
CA VAL A 198 9.64 -13.64 -7.52
C VAL A 198 9.79 -12.30 -6.81
N MET A 199 10.70 -12.22 -5.86
CA MET A 199 11.07 -10.99 -5.15
C MET A 199 12.15 -10.22 -5.92
N ASN A 200 12.15 -8.90 -5.82
CA ASN A 200 13.16 -8.06 -6.46
C ASN A 200 14.60 -8.38 -5.96
N PRO A 201 15.62 -8.41 -6.84
CA PRO A 201 17.01 -8.64 -6.44
C PRO A 201 17.54 -7.63 -5.41
N PHE A 202 16.96 -6.43 -5.34
CA PHE A 202 17.28 -5.43 -4.33
C PHE A 202 17.27 -6.01 -2.91
N PHE A 203 16.25 -6.81 -2.55
CA PHE A 203 16.15 -7.35 -1.20
C PHE A 203 17.32 -8.28 -0.89
N MET A 204 17.63 -9.19 -1.80
CA MET A 204 18.77 -10.10 -1.65
C MET A 204 20.08 -9.33 -1.54
N ASP A 205 20.30 -8.33 -2.40
CA ASP A 205 21.51 -7.52 -2.37
C ASP A 205 21.60 -6.70 -1.07
N TYR A 206 20.49 -6.12 -0.61
CA TYR A 206 20.42 -5.39 0.65
C TYR A 206 20.80 -6.26 1.86
N PHE A 207 20.14 -7.41 2.01
CA PHE A 207 20.36 -8.30 3.16
C PHE A 207 21.72 -9.00 3.13
N ARG A 208 22.31 -9.16 1.93
CA ARG A 208 23.62 -9.80 1.79
C ARG A 208 24.79 -8.86 2.08
N SER A 209 24.72 -7.60 1.64
CA SER A 209 25.90 -6.72 1.65
C SER A 209 25.70 -5.35 2.29
N LYS A 210 24.45 -4.90 2.51
CA LYS A 210 24.19 -3.53 2.99
C LYS A 210 23.67 -3.45 4.42
N ILE A 211 22.97 -4.48 4.89
CA ILE A 211 22.31 -4.45 6.20
C ILE A 211 23.26 -4.06 7.34
N SER A 212 24.52 -4.51 7.32
CA SER A 212 25.51 -4.21 8.37
C SER A 212 25.97 -2.75 8.41
N SER A 213 25.83 -2.00 7.33
CA SER A 213 26.18 -0.58 7.24
C SER A 213 24.97 0.35 7.38
N CYS A 214 23.76 -0.20 7.45
CA CYS A 214 22.53 0.58 7.56
C CYS A 214 22.20 0.91 9.02
N THR A 215 21.52 2.03 9.21
CA THR A 215 20.91 2.36 10.49
C THR A 215 19.75 1.41 10.80
N PRO A 216 19.41 1.16 12.09
CA PRO A 216 18.23 0.38 12.45
C PRO A 216 16.96 0.89 11.76
N THR A 217 16.81 2.21 11.67
CA THR A 217 15.70 2.88 10.99
C THR A 217 15.55 2.48 9.53
N GLU A 218 16.64 2.43 8.76
CA GLU A 218 16.62 1.98 7.36
C GLU A 218 16.28 0.49 7.26
N THR A 219 16.87 -0.32 8.14
CA THR A 219 16.60 -1.77 8.20
C THR A 219 15.12 -2.06 8.48
N TYR A 220 14.49 -1.31 9.38
CA TYR A 220 13.05 -1.41 9.63
C TYR A 220 12.20 -1.13 8.39
N ARG A 221 12.55 -0.10 7.60
CA ARG A 221 11.81 0.22 6.36
C ARG A 221 11.93 -0.90 5.33
N VAL A 222 13.13 -1.46 5.16
CA VAL A 222 13.35 -2.57 4.22
C VAL A 222 12.64 -3.83 4.67
N HIS A 223 12.68 -4.16 5.97
CA HIS A 223 11.89 -5.28 6.51
C HIS A 223 10.40 -5.11 6.30
N PHE A 224 9.88 -3.91 6.56
CA PHE A 224 8.47 -3.63 6.39
C PHE A 224 8.05 -3.76 4.93
N LEU A 225 8.80 -3.13 4.00
CA LEU A 225 8.57 -3.23 2.57
C LEU A 225 8.64 -4.71 2.11
N PHE A 226 9.66 -5.45 2.54
CA PHE A 226 9.80 -6.86 2.20
C PHE A 226 8.60 -7.69 2.67
N ALA A 227 8.16 -7.49 3.92
CA ALA A 227 7.03 -8.21 4.48
C ALA A 227 5.73 -7.94 3.72
N ILE A 228 5.41 -6.66 3.45
CA ILE A 228 4.18 -6.30 2.72
C ILE A 228 4.23 -6.78 1.27
N THR A 229 5.37 -6.67 0.59
CA THR A 229 5.55 -7.18 -0.78
C THR A 229 5.35 -8.69 -0.81
N LEU A 230 5.91 -9.42 0.15
CA LEU A 230 5.76 -10.87 0.20
C LEU A 230 4.29 -11.28 0.40
N VAL A 231 3.57 -10.64 1.32
CA VAL A 231 2.14 -10.97 1.54
C VAL A 231 1.26 -10.53 0.37
N HIS A 232 1.56 -9.39 -0.25
CA HIS A 232 0.93 -8.96 -1.50
C HIS A 232 1.07 -10.04 -2.58
N GLU A 233 2.27 -10.57 -2.80
CA GLU A 233 2.44 -11.63 -3.80
C GLU A 233 1.73 -12.93 -3.38
N ILE A 234 1.63 -13.21 -2.09
CA ILE A 234 0.87 -14.36 -1.58
C ILE A 234 -0.62 -14.23 -1.85
N THR A 235 -1.18 -13.01 -1.88
CA THR A 235 -2.61 -12.85 -2.19
C THR A 235 -2.91 -13.27 -3.63
N HIS A 236 -2.03 -12.93 -4.57
CA HIS A 236 -2.11 -13.41 -5.96
C HIS A 236 -1.87 -14.92 -6.04
N ALA A 237 -0.87 -15.42 -5.32
CA ALA A 237 -0.55 -16.85 -5.31
C ALA A 237 -1.73 -17.69 -4.77
N TYR A 238 -2.39 -17.21 -3.73
CA TYR A 238 -3.58 -17.82 -3.13
C TYR A 238 -4.75 -17.90 -4.13
N TRP A 239 -4.98 -16.83 -4.89
CA TRP A 239 -5.97 -16.84 -5.97
C TRP A 239 -5.60 -17.83 -7.09
N PHE A 240 -4.38 -17.75 -7.62
CA PHE A 240 -3.92 -18.65 -8.67
C PHE A 240 -3.94 -20.11 -8.24
N TRP A 241 -3.66 -20.39 -6.96
CA TRP A 241 -3.65 -21.74 -6.42
C TRP A 241 -5.02 -22.42 -6.52
N PHE A 242 -6.15 -21.72 -6.49
CA PHE A 242 -7.46 -22.34 -6.75
C PHE A 242 -7.71 -22.67 -8.23
N ASN A 243 -6.75 -22.39 -9.11
CA ASN A 243 -6.85 -22.59 -10.56
C ASN A 243 -8.13 -21.99 -11.15
N GLU A 244 -8.54 -20.83 -10.64
CA GLU A 244 -9.70 -20.14 -11.18
C GLU A 244 -9.41 -19.73 -12.62
N LYS A 245 -10.26 -20.17 -13.54
CA LYS A 245 -10.16 -19.82 -14.96
C LYS A 245 -10.61 -18.38 -15.24
N THR A 246 -11.13 -17.71 -14.21
CA THR A 246 -11.59 -16.33 -14.26
C THR A 246 -10.44 -15.39 -13.90
N PRO A 247 -10.44 -14.17 -14.48
CA PRO A 247 -9.59 -13.09 -14.00
C PRO A 247 -9.78 -12.87 -12.49
N GLU A 248 -8.80 -12.26 -11.84
CA GLU A 248 -8.97 -11.78 -10.47
C GLU A 248 -10.23 -10.92 -10.34
N PRO A 249 -11.00 -11.08 -9.26
CA PRO A 249 -12.14 -10.22 -9.00
C PRO A 249 -11.63 -8.85 -8.51
N VAL A 250 -12.42 -7.81 -8.74
CA VAL A 250 -12.21 -6.55 -8.05
C VAL A 250 -12.67 -6.69 -6.59
N TRP A 251 -11.99 -6.02 -5.66
CA TRP A 251 -12.28 -6.23 -4.25
C TRP A 251 -13.60 -5.58 -3.81
N HIS A 252 -13.94 -4.43 -4.40
CA HIS A 252 -15.23 -3.75 -4.27
C HIS A 252 -15.71 -3.25 -5.64
N GLU A 253 -17.02 -3.03 -5.79
CA GLU A 253 -17.61 -2.59 -7.07
C GLU A 253 -17.07 -1.25 -7.60
N GLY A 254 -16.64 -0.36 -6.70
CA GLY A 254 -16.07 0.95 -7.06
C GLY A 254 -14.64 0.92 -7.57
N GLU A 255 -13.95 -0.22 -7.54
CA GLU A 255 -12.57 -0.31 -8.02
C GLU A 255 -12.48 -0.41 -9.55
N ARG A 256 -11.45 0.23 -10.11
CA ARG A 256 -11.24 0.26 -11.56
C ARG A 256 -10.65 -1.05 -12.07
N ASN A 257 -9.61 -1.59 -11.46
CA ASN A 257 -8.98 -2.83 -11.94
C ASN A 257 -8.82 -3.83 -10.80
N ALA A 258 -8.77 -5.12 -11.18
CA ALA A 258 -8.50 -6.19 -10.23
C ALA A 258 -7.01 -6.21 -9.92
N GLU A 259 -6.69 -5.95 -8.66
CA GLU A 259 -5.34 -6.06 -8.12
C GLU A 259 -5.49 -6.48 -6.65
N LEU A 260 -5.48 -7.79 -6.43
CA LEU A 260 -5.75 -8.35 -5.11
C LEU A 260 -4.71 -7.94 -4.07
N GLY A 261 -3.43 -7.82 -4.43
CA GLY A 261 -2.39 -7.46 -3.49
C GLY A 261 -2.48 -6.01 -3.01
N LEU A 262 -2.78 -5.06 -3.90
CA LEU A 262 -3.05 -3.67 -3.55
C LEU A 262 -4.31 -3.55 -2.72
N SER A 263 -5.34 -4.36 -3.02
CA SER A 263 -6.53 -4.43 -2.18
C SER A 263 -6.17 -4.93 -0.77
N TRP A 264 -5.33 -5.97 -0.64
CA TRP A 264 -4.86 -6.46 0.65
C TRP A 264 -4.09 -5.39 1.42
N GLU A 265 -3.16 -4.68 0.76
CA GLU A 265 -2.45 -3.56 1.38
C GLU A 265 -3.43 -2.50 1.90
N ARG A 266 -4.42 -2.11 1.09
CA ARG A 266 -5.40 -1.10 1.51
C ARG A 266 -6.24 -1.57 2.69
N GLU A 267 -6.71 -2.81 2.69
CA GLU A 267 -7.60 -3.30 3.75
C GLU A 267 -6.85 -3.64 5.03
N VAL A 268 -5.64 -4.21 4.93
CA VAL A 268 -4.85 -4.66 6.09
C VAL A 268 -3.90 -3.58 6.59
N ILE A 269 -3.12 -2.95 5.71
CA ILE A 269 -2.18 -1.88 6.10
C ILE A 269 -2.90 -0.53 6.22
N GLY A 270 -4.04 -0.40 5.53
CA GLY A 270 -4.87 0.81 5.49
C GLY A 270 -4.70 1.58 4.19
N ARG A 271 -3.56 1.47 3.51
CA ARG A 271 -3.21 2.20 2.27
C ARG A 271 -2.11 1.48 1.50
N VAL A 272 -1.85 1.94 0.29
CA VAL A 272 -0.76 1.46 -0.58
C VAL A 272 0.56 2.11 -0.14
N VAL A 273 1.56 1.28 0.20
CA VAL A 273 2.86 1.75 0.71
C VAL A 273 3.88 1.90 -0.43
N GLN A 274 4.39 3.10 -0.67
CA GLN A 274 5.42 3.32 -1.69
C GLN A 274 6.77 3.66 -1.03
N PRO A 275 7.86 2.98 -1.41
CA PRO A 275 9.20 3.38 -0.97
C PRO A 275 9.71 4.56 -1.79
N MET A 276 10.38 5.49 -1.12
CA MET A 276 11.18 6.54 -1.74
C MET A 276 12.66 6.20 -1.57
N LEU A 277 13.35 5.99 -2.68
CA LEU A 277 14.79 5.72 -2.69
C LEU A 277 15.56 7.03 -2.42
N GLY A 278 16.80 6.93 -1.97
CA GLY A 278 17.68 8.10 -1.79
C GLY A 278 18.20 8.66 -3.13
N TYR A 279 18.80 9.86 -3.09
CA TYR A 279 19.37 10.53 -4.28
C TYR A 279 20.42 9.70 -5.04
N GLN A 280 21.09 8.75 -4.36
CA GLN A 280 22.08 7.86 -4.98
C GLN A 280 21.49 6.50 -5.39
N GLY A 281 20.16 6.33 -5.36
CA GLY A 281 19.41 5.23 -5.98
C GLY A 281 19.64 3.82 -5.43
N ILE A 282 20.64 3.61 -4.56
CA ILE A 282 21.08 2.25 -4.17
C ILE A 282 21.28 2.10 -2.66
N ASP A 283 21.38 3.17 -1.86
CA ASP A 283 21.78 3.07 -0.43
C ASP A 283 20.66 2.70 0.55
N GLY A 284 19.47 2.39 0.04
CA GLY A 284 18.35 1.90 0.84
C GLY A 284 17.08 2.72 0.61
N ILE A 285 16.13 2.54 1.53
CA ILE A 285 14.85 3.24 1.51
C ILE A 285 14.94 4.45 2.44
N ARG A 286 14.93 5.66 1.88
CA ARG A 286 15.01 6.92 2.64
C ARG A 286 13.73 7.17 3.43
N THR A 287 12.59 6.98 2.80
CA THR A 287 11.27 7.22 3.40
C THR A 287 10.28 6.21 2.85
N LEU A 288 9.32 5.78 3.67
CA LEU A 288 8.11 5.12 3.20
C LEU A 288 6.98 6.15 3.17
N ILE A 289 6.18 6.13 2.11
CA ILE A 289 4.99 6.96 1.98
C ILE A 289 3.75 6.10 1.83
N LEU A 290 2.61 6.57 2.32
CA LEU A 290 1.30 6.04 1.96
C LEU A 290 0.68 6.94 0.90
N SER A 291 0.25 6.32 -0.20
CA SER A 291 -0.42 7.01 -1.29
C SER A 291 -1.93 6.77 -1.21
N GLU A 292 -2.70 7.85 -1.34
CA GLU A 292 -4.16 7.82 -1.40
C GLU A 292 -4.63 8.64 -2.61
N LEU A 293 -5.29 7.98 -3.55
CA LEU A 293 -5.72 8.59 -4.80
C LEU A 293 -7.22 8.87 -4.80
N ARG A 294 -7.61 10.00 -5.39
CA ARG A 294 -9.01 10.40 -5.59
C ARG A 294 -9.17 11.06 -6.95
N GLU A 295 -10.08 10.54 -7.77
CA GLU A 295 -10.54 11.23 -8.99
C GLU A 295 -11.65 12.23 -8.63
N TYR A 296 -11.72 13.37 -9.32
CA TYR A 296 -12.79 14.35 -9.10
C TYR A 296 -13.25 14.97 -10.42
N THR A 297 -14.52 15.37 -10.49
CA THR A 297 -15.10 15.91 -11.73
C THR A 297 -15.21 17.43 -11.73
N ASN A 298 -15.54 18.00 -10.56
CA ASN A 298 -15.84 19.42 -10.37
C ASN A 298 -15.19 19.96 -9.09
N SER A 299 -15.30 21.27 -8.87
CA SER A 299 -14.65 21.96 -7.74
C SER A 299 -15.18 21.54 -6.37
N LYS A 300 -16.45 21.14 -6.26
CA LYS A 300 -17.03 20.64 -5.02
C LYS A 300 -16.46 19.27 -4.68
N ASP A 301 -16.50 18.33 -5.63
CA ASP A 301 -15.90 17.00 -5.46
C ASP A 301 -14.42 17.09 -5.07
N ARG A 302 -13.69 18.01 -5.70
CA ARG A 302 -12.28 18.27 -5.36
C ARG A 302 -12.13 18.72 -3.91
N MET A 303 -12.99 19.63 -3.44
CA MET A 303 -12.91 20.14 -2.07
C MET A 303 -13.25 19.04 -1.05
N ASP A 304 -14.28 18.24 -1.33
CA ASP A 304 -14.68 17.10 -0.50
C ASP A 304 -13.53 16.08 -0.42
N ALA A 305 -12.89 15.76 -1.55
CA ALA A 305 -11.75 14.85 -1.59
C ALA A 305 -10.51 15.40 -0.84
N VAL A 306 -10.25 16.71 -0.88
CA VAL A 306 -9.19 17.35 -0.08
C VAL A 306 -9.49 17.22 1.41
N ILE A 307 -10.74 17.46 1.82
CA ILE A 307 -11.18 17.33 3.22
C ILE A 307 -11.00 15.89 3.69
N GLU A 308 -11.43 14.89 2.91
CA GLU A 308 -11.24 13.48 3.25
C GLU A 308 -9.77 13.10 3.45
N LEU A 309 -8.89 13.57 2.55
CA LEU A 309 -7.45 13.32 2.64
C LEU A 309 -6.85 13.92 3.91
N GLN A 310 -7.34 15.11 4.32
CA GLN A 310 -6.94 15.80 5.54
C GLN A 310 -7.48 15.08 6.79
N ASP A 311 -8.78 14.80 6.87
CA ASP A 311 -9.42 14.14 8.02
C ASP A 311 -8.84 12.76 8.30
N ALA A 312 -8.45 12.03 7.25
CA ALA A 312 -7.79 10.74 7.37
C ALA A 312 -6.41 10.79 8.07
N THR A 313 -5.84 11.98 8.30
CA THR A 313 -4.61 12.14 9.11
C THR A 313 -4.87 12.39 10.59
N LYS A 314 -6.13 12.63 11.00
CA LYS A 314 -6.52 13.07 12.36
C LYS A 314 -5.73 14.29 12.87
N LEU A 315 -5.11 15.04 11.98
CA LEU A 315 -4.34 16.23 12.30
C LEU A 315 -5.23 17.46 12.14
N SER A 316 -5.20 18.38 13.10
CA SER A 316 -5.83 19.70 12.98
C SER A 316 -5.08 20.64 12.01
N LYS A 317 -4.27 20.08 11.09
CA LYS A 317 -3.32 20.82 10.26
C LYS A 317 -4.02 21.28 9.00
N THR A 318 -4.26 22.59 8.90
CA THR A 318 -4.75 23.25 7.68
C THR A 318 -3.80 22.96 6.53
N LEU A 319 -4.35 22.53 5.39
CA LEU A 319 -3.60 22.43 4.14
C LEU A 319 -3.43 23.84 3.55
N THR A 320 -2.20 24.21 3.24
CA THR A 320 -1.90 25.45 2.49
C THR A 320 -1.40 25.12 1.11
N ARG A 321 -1.65 26.03 0.16
CA ARG A 321 -1.03 26.00 -1.15
C ARG A 321 0.47 26.29 -1.01
N HIS A 322 1.29 25.48 -1.66
CA HIS A 322 2.72 25.75 -1.82
C HIS A 322 2.92 26.50 -3.14
N ASP A 323 2.83 27.83 -3.07
CA ASP A 323 2.90 28.75 -4.21
C ASP A 323 4.32 29.06 -4.66
N ALA A 324 5.17 28.04 -4.81
CA ALA A 324 6.36 28.22 -5.62
C ALA A 324 5.90 28.40 -7.08
N LYS A 325 6.38 29.45 -7.76
CA LYS A 325 6.20 29.71 -9.22
C LYS A 325 6.90 28.64 -10.09
N ARG A 326 6.75 27.36 -9.74
CA ARG A 326 7.44 26.22 -10.30
C ARG A 326 6.43 25.38 -11.08
N ASN A 327 6.80 25.01 -12.30
CA ASN A 327 6.03 24.03 -13.07
C ASN A 327 6.34 22.65 -12.50
N TRP A 328 5.39 22.07 -11.77
CA TRP A 328 5.47 20.69 -11.32
C TRP A 328 5.24 19.73 -12.50
N PRO A 329 5.92 18.58 -12.54
CA PRO A 329 5.74 17.61 -13.62
C PRO A 329 4.33 17.04 -13.59
N LEU A 330 3.74 16.85 -14.78
CA LEU A 330 2.52 16.07 -14.93
C LEU A 330 2.85 14.59 -14.75
N LEU A 331 2.28 14.00 -13.71
CA LEU A 331 2.35 12.57 -13.45
C LEU A 331 1.25 11.87 -14.26
N LYS A 332 1.54 10.72 -14.84
CA LYS A 332 0.48 9.89 -15.42
C LYS A 332 -0.06 8.97 -14.34
N PRO A 333 -1.36 8.60 -14.37
CA PRO A 333 -1.90 7.59 -13.48
C PRO A 333 -1.03 6.32 -13.47
N SER A 334 -0.59 5.85 -14.65
CA SER A 334 0.29 4.68 -14.78
C SER A 334 1.64 4.77 -14.05
N ASP A 335 2.07 5.98 -13.67
CA ASP A 335 3.34 6.17 -12.95
C ASP A 335 3.14 6.09 -11.42
N LEU A 336 1.90 6.19 -10.95
CA LEU A 336 1.52 6.25 -9.54
C LEU A 336 1.13 4.85 -9.04
N ARG A 337 1.87 4.34 -8.06
CA ARG A 337 1.55 3.05 -7.43
C ARG A 337 0.16 3.08 -6.79
N GLY A 338 -0.69 2.11 -7.12
CA GLY A 338 -2.05 2.02 -6.58
C GLY A 338 -3.09 2.76 -7.40
N SER A 339 -2.70 3.47 -8.46
CA SER A 339 -3.64 4.15 -9.36
C SER A 339 -4.54 3.16 -10.09
N GLU A 340 -4.09 1.91 -10.28
CA GLU A 340 -4.87 0.89 -10.97
C GLU A 340 -6.20 0.61 -10.29
N LEU A 341 -6.29 0.85 -8.97
CA LEU A 341 -7.52 0.67 -8.21
C LEU A 341 -8.53 1.81 -8.40
N PHE A 342 -8.08 3.03 -8.72
CA PHE A 342 -8.90 4.24 -8.58
C PHE A 342 -8.99 5.11 -9.84
N LEU A 343 -7.96 5.11 -10.68
CA LEU A 343 -7.83 6.00 -11.83
C LEU A 343 -7.85 5.21 -13.13
N GLU A 344 -8.31 5.86 -14.19
CA GLU A 344 -8.09 5.40 -15.56
C GLU A 344 -6.81 6.04 -16.10
N ASN A 345 -6.15 5.39 -17.06
CA ASN A 345 -4.95 5.97 -17.68
C ASN A 345 -5.23 7.32 -18.40
N SER A 346 -6.49 7.57 -18.73
CA SER A 346 -7.01 8.81 -19.30
C SER A 346 -7.33 9.88 -18.26
N SER A 347 -7.39 9.56 -16.96
CA SER A 347 -7.79 10.50 -15.90
C SER A 347 -6.90 11.75 -15.91
N GLN A 348 -7.51 12.93 -16.04
CA GLN A 348 -6.83 14.23 -16.09
C GLN A 348 -7.05 15.08 -14.83
N LYS A 349 -7.98 14.68 -13.95
CA LYS A 349 -8.36 15.42 -12.75
C LYS A 349 -8.33 14.52 -11.53
N TYR A 350 -7.29 14.61 -10.72
CA TYR A 350 -7.13 13.73 -9.57
C TYR A 350 -6.21 14.33 -8.52
N LEU A 351 -6.39 13.85 -7.29
CA LEU A 351 -5.58 14.16 -6.12
C LEU A 351 -4.77 12.92 -5.73
N VAL A 352 -3.53 13.15 -5.30
CA VAL A 352 -2.69 12.15 -4.64
C VAL A 352 -2.28 12.69 -3.27
N GLY A 353 -2.86 12.15 -2.21
CA GLY A 353 -2.41 12.37 -0.85
C GLY A 353 -1.19 11.50 -0.55
N ILE A 354 -0.05 12.13 -0.33
CA ILE A 354 1.23 11.51 0.00
C ILE A 354 1.50 11.75 1.48
N LYS A 355 1.39 10.69 2.29
CA LYS A 355 1.64 10.73 3.73
C LYS A 355 3.01 10.13 4.03
N CYS A 356 3.93 10.91 4.56
CA CYS A 356 5.22 10.38 5.01
C CYS A 356 5.03 9.56 6.29
N ILE A 357 5.48 8.30 6.30
CA ILE A 357 5.25 7.38 7.40
C ILE A 357 6.30 7.60 8.49
N ASN A 358 5.84 7.88 9.71
CA ASN A 358 6.72 7.99 10.88
C ASN A 358 7.27 6.63 11.31
N MET A 359 8.47 6.62 11.89
CA MET A 359 9.14 5.37 12.26
C MET A 359 8.50 4.68 13.47
N ALA A 360 7.79 5.41 14.33
CA ALA A 360 7.01 4.81 15.42
C ALA A 360 5.92 3.87 14.87
N TRP A 361 5.24 4.26 13.80
CA TRP A 361 4.23 3.43 13.14
C TRP A 361 4.85 2.21 12.46
N VAL A 362 5.98 2.36 11.77
CA VAL A 362 6.68 1.23 11.12
C VAL A 362 7.17 0.22 12.17
N SER A 363 7.88 0.70 13.18
CA SER A 363 8.46 -0.16 14.23
C SER A 363 7.38 -0.87 15.05
N ALA A 364 6.23 -0.24 15.29
CA ALA A 364 5.09 -0.84 15.99
C ALA A 364 4.56 -2.13 15.34
N TRP A 365 4.72 -2.32 14.02
CA TRP A 365 4.37 -3.59 13.37
C TRP A 365 5.26 -4.76 13.80
N PHE A 366 6.45 -4.49 14.33
CA PHE A 366 7.39 -5.49 14.79
C PHE A 366 7.38 -5.65 16.32
N GLN A 367 6.42 -5.05 17.02
CA GLN A 367 6.32 -5.12 18.47
C GLN A 367 5.17 -6.05 18.90
N GLU A 368 5.46 -7.06 19.72
CA GLU A 368 4.43 -8.03 20.18
C GLU A 368 3.32 -7.33 20.98
N ASP A 369 3.67 -6.43 21.88
CA ASP A 369 2.71 -5.70 22.71
C ASP A 369 1.74 -4.87 21.86
N GLU A 370 2.20 -4.33 20.73
CA GLU A 370 1.34 -3.61 19.79
C GLU A 370 0.35 -4.55 19.10
N TRP A 371 0.74 -5.77 18.75
CA TRP A 371 -0.18 -6.78 18.23
C TRP A 371 -1.21 -7.19 19.28
N VAL A 372 -0.80 -7.42 20.52
CA VAL A 372 -1.70 -7.73 21.64
C VAL A 372 -2.70 -6.59 21.86
N ARG A 373 -2.22 -5.35 21.86
CA ARG A 373 -3.06 -4.16 22.01
C ARG A 373 -4.07 -4.02 20.88
N ARG A 374 -3.65 -4.23 19.63
CA ARG A 374 -4.51 -4.17 18.44
C ARG A 374 -5.57 -5.27 18.45
N ARG A 375 -5.18 -6.51 18.76
CA ARG A 375 -6.12 -7.63 18.90
C ARG A 375 -7.23 -7.32 19.88
N ARG A 376 -6.88 -6.85 21.09
CA ARG A 376 -7.86 -6.43 22.11
C ARG A 376 -8.83 -5.34 21.59
N ASP A 377 -8.32 -4.38 20.82
CA ASP A 377 -9.18 -3.32 20.25
C ASP A 377 -10.11 -3.85 19.14
N TRP A 378 -9.60 -4.72 18.26
CA TRP A 378 -10.38 -5.36 17.21
C TRP A 378 -11.46 -6.29 17.79
N ASP A 379 -11.11 -7.11 18.78
CA ASP A 379 -12.05 -7.99 19.50
C ASP A 379 -13.17 -7.18 20.16
N ARG A 380 -12.82 -6.09 20.86
CA ARG A 380 -13.79 -5.21 21.51
C ARG A 380 -14.74 -4.55 20.51
N ARG A 381 -14.25 -4.17 19.32
CA ARG A 381 -15.04 -3.52 18.26
C ARG A 381 -15.75 -4.52 17.36
N ASN A 382 -15.41 -5.80 17.45
CA ASN A 382 -15.77 -6.85 16.50
C ASN A 382 -15.50 -6.44 15.03
N MET A 383 -14.37 -5.77 14.79
CA MET A 383 -14.04 -5.22 13.48
C MET A 383 -12.54 -4.98 13.35
N TYR A 384 -11.98 -5.34 12.20
CA TYR A 384 -10.62 -4.95 11.85
C TYR A 384 -10.57 -3.47 11.49
N TRP A 385 -9.67 -2.74 12.13
CA TRP A 385 -9.36 -1.37 11.77
C TRP A 385 -7.85 -1.25 11.55
N PRO A 386 -7.39 -0.91 10.32
CA PRO A 386 -5.97 -0.77 10.05
C PRO A 386 -5.36 0.34 10.93
N PRO A 387 -4.16 0.14 11.51
CA PRO A 387 -3.52 1.13 12.35
C PRO A 387 -3.34 2.47 11.64
N ALA A 388 -3.92 3.54 12.19
CA ALA A 388 -3.81 4.87 11.62
C ALA A 388 -2.37 5.41 11.70
N VAL A 389 -1.86 5.99 10.62
CA VAL A 389 -0.62 6.79 10.65
C VAL A 389 -0.97 8.17 11.20
N ARG A 390 -0.73 8.38 12.49
CA ARG A 390 -0.90 9.68 13.15
C ARG A 390 0.30 10.57 12.90
N ASP A 391 0.10 11.88 12.99
CA ASP A 391 1.19 12.88 12.97
C ASP A 391 2.06 12.89 11.71
N ALA A 392 1.61 12.21 10.64
CA ALA A 392 2.30 12.19 9.36
C ALA A 392 2.33 13.58 8.70
N PHE A 393 3.44 13.89 8.05
CA PHE A 393 3.49 15.00 7.11
C PHE A 393 2.71 14.61 5.85
N LEU A 394 1.75 15.46 5.45
CA LEU A 394 0.89 15.26 4.29
C LEU A 394 1.22 16.28 3.20
N VAL A 395 1.48 15.77 2.00
CA VAL A 395 1.51 16.54 0.76
C VAL A 395 0.36 16.06 -0.12
N VAL A 396 -0.37 16.98 -0.74
CA VAL A 396 -1.38 16.65 -1.74
C VAL A 396 -0.90 17.18 -3.09
N TYR A 397 -0.69 16.26 -4.04
CA TYR A 397 -0.52 16.58 -5.45
C TYR A 397 -1.90 16.68 -6.07
N ASP A 398 -2.22 17.84 -6.65
CA ASP A 398 -3.51 18.14 -7.26
C ASP A 398 -3.32 18.47 -8.73
N GLN A 399 -3.73 17.54 -9.60
CA GLN A 399 -3.66 17.73 -11.05
C GLN A 399 -5.05 18.04 -11.59
N ASN A 400 -5.17 19.20 -12.25
CA ASN A 400 -6.36 19.64 -12.96
C ASN A 400 -6.02 19.90 -14.43
N GLY A 401 -6.23 18.89 -15.27
CA GLY A 401 -5.85 18.93 -16.67
C GLY A 401 -4.33 19.02 -16.81
N THR A 402 -3.85 20.13 -17.35
CA THR A 402 -2.42 20.43 -17.55
C THR A 402 -1.82 21.24 -16.40
N THR A 403 -2.61 21.59 -15.39
CA THR A 403 -2.16 22.37 -14.24
C THR A 403 -1.94 21.46 -13.03
N VAL A 404 -0.88 21.74 -12.27
CA VAL A 404 -0.56 21.02 -11.04
C VAL A 404 -0.41 22.02 -9.90
N GLN A 405 -1.03 21.69 -8.78
CA GLN A 405 -0.92 22.42 -7.52
C GLN A 405 -0.43 21.46 -6.43
N ILE A 406 0.43 21.96 -5.56
CA ILE A 406 0.85 21.23 -4.36
C ILE A 406 0.21 21.88 -3.14
N LEU A 407 -0.46 21.06 -2.33
CA LEU A 407 -0.89 21.44 -0.99
C LEU A 407 0.00 20.71 0.02
N ARG A 408 0.20 21.30 1.18
CA ARG A 408 0.90 20.63 2.29
C ARG A 408 0.28 20.95 3.64
N SER A 409 0.46 20.04 4.59
CA SER A 409 0.17 20.31 6.00
C SER A 409 1.15 21.33 6.57
N LEU A 410 0.64 22.28 7.34
CA LEU A 410 1.46 23.21 8.13
C LEU A 410 1.93 22.57 9.45
N ASN A 411 3.13 22.93 9.90
CA ASN A 411 3.62 22.64 11.23
C ASN A 411 3.86 23.93 12.02
N VAL A 412 2.96 24.26 12.95
CA VAL A 412 3.01 25.52 13.73
C VAL A 412 4.24 25.65 14.65
N THR A 413 5.05 24.60 14.81
CA THR A 413 6.35 24.70 15.50
C THR A 413 7.40 25.36 14.63
N SER A 414 7.24 25.36 13.29
CA SER A 414 8.06 26.17 12.39
C SER A 414 7.57 27.61 12.39
N GLU A 415 8.51 28.54 12.55
CA GLU A 415 8.22 29.98 12.55
C GLU A 415 7.51 30.42 11.25
N GLY A 416 7.98 29.93 10.10
CA GLY A 416 7.39 30.24 8.79
C GLY A 416 5.96 29.72 8.67
N ASP A 417 5.71 28.49 9.10
CA ASP A 417 4.38 27.88 9.06
C ASP A 417 3.43 28.50 10.09
N ALA A 418 3.95 28.90 11.27
CA ALA A 418 3.18 29.61 12.28
C ALA A 418 2.70 30.97 11.76
N LYS A 419 3.52 31.67 10.97
CA LYS A 419 3.13 32.93 10.32
C LYS A 419 2.02 32.70 9.30
N ILE A 420 2.19 31.73 8.40
CA ILE A 420 1.16 31.36 7.40
C ILE A 420 -0.14 30.97 8.10
N HIS A 421 -0.06 30.18 9.17
CA HIS A 421 -1.23 29.76 9.92
C HIS A 421 -1.99 30.94 10.55
N LYS A 422 -1.26 31.92 11.12
CA LYS A 422 -1.88 33.15 11.67
C LYS A 422 -2.54 33.99 10.58
N GLU A 423 -1.92 34.10 9.40
CA GLU A 423 -2.50 34.81 8.25
C GLU A 423 -3.80 34.14 7.78
N LEU A 424 -3.81 32.81 7.63
CA LEU A 424 -5.01 32.05 7.28
C LEU A 424 -6.14 32.21 8.31
N GLN A 425 -5.82 32.16 9.60
CA GLN A 425 -6.81 32.40 10.66
C GLN A 425 -7.40 33.82 10.61
N LYS A 426 -6.59 34.81 10.22
CA LYS A 426 -7.06 36.19 10.05
C LYS A 426 -8.02 36.29 8.86
N GLU A 427 -7.64 35.72 7.72
CA GLU A 427 -8.48 35.68 6.51
C GLU A 427 -9.81 34.96 6.75
N GLU A 428 -9.80 33.83 7.46
CA GLU A 428 -11.01 33.08 7.79
C GLU A 428 -11.97 33.89 8.67
N LYS A 429 -11.45 34.63 9.66
CA LYS A 429 -12.23 35.55 10.50
C LYS A 429 -12.83 36.67 9.69
N GLU A 430 -12.05 37.31 8.80
CA GLU A 430 -12.53 38.37 7.91
C GLU A 430 -13.60 37.87 6.95
N LEU A 431 -13.43 36.68 6.38
CA LEU A 431 -14.38 36.08 5.44
C LEU A 431 -15.69 35.69 6.15
N THR A 432 -15.59 35.16 7.37
CA THR A 432 -16.74 34.87 8.23
C THR A 432 -17.50 36.15 8.60
N ALA A 433 -16.79 37.21 8.95
CA ALA A 433 -17.37 38.51 9.24
C ALA A 433 -18.10 39.09 8.01
N ARG A 434 -17.49 39.02 6.81
CA ARG A 434 -18.14 39.45 5.55
C ARG A 434 -19.38 38.64 5.21
N LYS A 435 -19.37 37.32 5.43
CA LYS A 435 -20.56 36.46 5.24
C LYS A 435 -21.69 36.86 6.17
N LYS A 436 -21.39 37.08 7.45
CA LYS A 436 -22.37 37.55 8.44
C LYS A 436 -22.95 38.91 8.06
N GLN A 437 -22.11 39.85 7.62
CA GLN A 437 -22.56 41.16 7.15
C GLN A 437 -23.50 41.03 5.94
N ARG A 438 -23.15 40.22 4.94
CA ARG A 438 -24.01 40.00 3.76
C ARG A 438 -25.36 39.38 4.11
N GLU A 439 -25.41 38.44 5.04
CA GLU A 439 -26.69 37.86 5.48
C GLU A 439 -27.53 38.89 6.24
N LYS A 440 -26.90 39.72 7.07
CA LYS A 440 -27.57 40.86 7.71
C LYS A 440 -28.12 41.84 6.67
N ASP A 441 -27.32 42.24 5.67
CA ASP A 441 -27.76 43.17 4.62
C ASP A 441 -28.94 42.60 3.80
N LYS A 442 -28.94 41.29 3.52
CA LYS A 442 -30.07 40.61 2.86
C LYS A 442 -31.33 40.63 3.72
N GLU A 443 -31.18 40.45 5.04
CA GLU A 443 -32.31 40.45 5.97
C GLU A 443 -32.89 41.86 6.15
N ASP A 444 -32.03 42.87 6.27
CA ASP A 444 -32.43 44.27 6.32
C ASP A 444 -33.13 44.69 5.01
N PHE A 445 -32.61 44.27 3.84
CA PHE A 445 -33.28 44.50 2.55
C PHE A 445 -34.65 43.82 2.46
N ARG A 446 -34.78 42.58 2.96
CA ARG A 446 -36.08 41.88 3.00
C ARG A 446 -37.09 42.62 3.89
N LYS A 447 -36.67 43.14 5.04
CA LYS A 447 -37.54 43.94 5.93
C LYS A 447 -38.00 45.22 5.26
N ALA A 448 -37.08 46.00 4.69
CA ALA A 448 -37.41 47.23 3.97
C ALA A 448 -38.37 46.98 2.79
N PHE A 449 -38.18 45.87 2.06
CA PHE A 449 -39.07 45.52 0.95
C PHE A 449 -40.49 45.14 1.40
N VAL A 450 -40.65 44.55 2.59
CA VAL A 450 -41.97 44.27 3.18
C VAL A 450 -42.64 45.56 3.65
N GLU A 451 -41.88 46.47 4.26
CA GLU A 451 -42.38 47.79 4.69
C GLU A 451 -42.78 48.69 3.50
N MET A 452 -42.14 48.56 2.34
CA MET A 452 -42.56 49.28 1.11
C MET A 452 -43.80 48.71 0.41
N LYS A 453 -44.23 47.49 0.78
CA LYS A 453 -45.41 46.83 0.19
C LYS A 453 -46.67 46.91 1.06
N LEU A 454 -46.54 47.39 2.30
CA LEU A 454 -47.63 47.76 3.20
C LEU A 454 -47.86 49.26 3.10
#